data_AF-A0A970M7H5-F1
#
_entry.id   AF-A0A970M7H5-F1
#
_cell.length_a   1.000
_cell.length_b   1.000
_cell.length_c   1.000
_cell.angle_alpha   90.00
_cell.angle_beta   90.00
_cell.angle_gamma   90.00
#
_symmetry.space_group_name_H-M   'P 1'
#
loop_
_entity.id
_entity.type
_entity.pdbx_description
1 polymer ?
#
loop_
_entity_poly.entity_id
_entity_poly.type
_entity_poly.pdbx_seq_one_letter_code
_entity_poly.pdbx_strand_id
1 'polypeptide(L)'
;MPATNTPSPSVADLQERYTDLERRIHALWPAHFRDACSRCTRICCRPHMFEDILSSDWLCDIGEKAYGPWWQTRTQANTLCPALDEDGCILAVGKHPFCRYFSCDMLLDASPDGPTLIADLFLSGILIQVCRIKKGASLLQIPRHDFARYARDIDAALTRGETEIRLCEAFSRTADPNDRERLALRMVALRPAAITPSATAQLAKRGFFSAEINR
;
A
#
# COMPACT_ATOMS: atom_id res chain seq x y z
N MET A 1 27.42 -2.37 28.22
CA MET A 1 27.71 -2.73 26.82
C MET A 1 27.56 -1.47 25.99
N PRO A 2 28.59 -0.99 25.26
CA PRO A 2 28.45 0.19 24.42
C PRO A 2 27.42 -0.11 23.32
N ALA A 3 26.47 0.80 23.11
CA ALA A 3 25.55 0.71 21.99
C ALA A 3 26.37 0.71 20.70
N THR A 4 26.31 -0.39 19.96
CA THR A 4 26.88 -0.46 18.62
C THR A 4 26.18 0.60 17.78
N ASN A 5 26.93 1.62 17.34
CA ASN A 5 26.45 2.62 16.38
C ASN A 5 26.22 1.92 15.04
N THR A 6 25.03 1.35 14.84
CA THR A 6 24.61 0.90 13.52
C THR A 6 24.55 2.13 12.62
N PRO A 7 25.30 2.16 11.50
CA PRO A 7 25.25 3.28 10.58
C PRO A 7 23.81 3.47 10.10
N SER A 8 23.38 4.73 10.01
CA SER A 8 22.05 5.04 9.48
C SER A 8 22.00 4.66 8.00
N PRO A 9 20.90 4.05 7.52
CA PRO A 9 20.78 3.66 6.12
C PRO A 9 20.85 4.88 5.21
N SER A 10 21.45 4.71 4.03
CA SER A 10 21.54 5.80 3.07
C SER A 10 20.16 6.08 2.44
N VAL A 11 19.96 7.30 1.93
CA VAL A 11 18.72 7.65 1.21
C VAL A 11 18.52 6.74 -0.01
N ALA A 12 19.61 6.34 -0.67
CA ALA A 12 19.56 5.43 -1.82
C ALA A 12 19.04 4.05 -1.40
N ASP A 13 19.53 3.50 -0.28
CA ASP A 13 19.07 2.20 0.24
C ASP A 13 17.57 2.23 0.60
N LEU A 14 17.13 3.33 1.23
CA LEU A 14 15.72 3.52 1.59
C LEU A 14 14.82 3.64 0.35
N GLN A 15 15.27 4.34 -0.68
CA GLN A 15 14.56 4.43 -1.97
C GLN A 15 14.44 3.06 -2.64
N GLU A 16 15.52 2.28 -2.67
CA GLU A 16 15.53 0.94 -3.28
C GLU A 16 14.56 0.00 -2.57
N ARG A 17 14.61 -0.03 -1.24
CA ARG A 17 13.70 -0.85 -0.42
C ARG A 17 12.25 -0.45 -0.56
N TYR A 18 11.97 0.86 -0.60
CA TYR A 18 10.62 1.34 -0.87
C TYR A 18 10.14 0.92 -2.27
N THR A 19 11.02 1.04 -3.27
CA THR A 19 10.73 0.62 -4.65
C THR A 19 10.42 -0.87 -4.74
N ASP A 20 11.19 -1.72 -4.07
CA ASP A 20 10.92 -3.16 -3.98
C ASP A 20 9.57 -3.45 -3.32
N LEU A 21 9.28 -2.78 -2.21
CA LEU A 21 8.02 -2.93 -1.50
C LEU A 21 6.81 -2.56 -2.39
N GLU A 22 6.85 -1.42 -3.09
CA GLU A 22 5.82 -1.02 -4.05
C GLU A 22 5.65 -2.05 -5.18
N ARG A 23 6.75 -2.54 -5.77
CA ARG A 23 6.69 -3.56 -6.82
C ARG A 23 6.00 -4.84 -6.35
N ARG A 24 6.31 -5.29 -5.15
CA ARG A 24 5.71 -6.50 -4.55
C ARG A 24 4.23 -6.30 -4.26
N ILE A 25 3.84 -5.15 -3.75
CA ILE A 25 2.42 -4.79 -3.55
C ILE A 25 1.68 -4.74 -4.88
N HIS A 26 2.27 -4.11 -5.89
CA HIS A 26 1.70 -4.04 -7.23
C HIS A 26 1.59 -5.42 -7.89
N ALA A 27 2.48 -6.37 -7.60
CA ALA A 27 2.38 -7.73 -8.10
C ALA A 27 1.21 -8.51 -7.47
N LEU A 28 0.89 -8.26 -6.20
CA LEU A 28 -0.25 -8.89 -5.53
C LEU A 28 -1.58 -8.25 -5.94
N TRP A 29 -1.60 -6.95 -6.21
CA TRP A 29 -2.84 -6.18 -6.38
C TRP A 29 -3.80 -6.73 -7.45
N PRO A 30 -3.36 -7.08 -8.69
CA PRO A 30 -4.27 -7.59 -9.71
C PRO A 30 -4.95 -8.90 -9.32
N ALA A 31 -4.28 -9.77 -8.56
CA ALA A 31 -4.85 -11.05 -8.15
C ALA A 31 -6.05 -10.88 -7.22
N HIS A 32 -6.05 -9.84 -6.39
CA HIS A 32 -7.13 -9.58 -5.43
C HIS A 32 -8.22 -8.68 -5.99
N PHE A 33 -7.88 -7.70 -6.83
CA PHE A 33 -8.80 -6.61 -7.16
C PHE A 33 -9.09 -6.40 -8.64
N ARG A 34 -8.38 -7.02 -9.58
CA ARG A 34 -8.53 -6.70 -11.02
C ARG A 34 -9.99 -6.72 -11.48
N ASP A 35 -10.73 -7.75 -11.10
CA ASP A 35 -12.12 -7.92 -11.52
C ASP A 35 -13.07 -6.92 -10.87
N ALA A 36 -12.86 -6.63 -9.58
CA ALA A 36 -13.65 -5.64 -8.84
C ALA A 36 -13.38 -4.22 -9.35
N CYS A 37 -12.10 -3.88 -9.49
CA CYS A 37 -11.61 -2.59 -9.98
C CYS A 37 -12.08 -2.32 -11.41
N SER A 38 -11.96 -3.30 -12.33
CA SER A 38 -12.37 -3.11 -13.74
C SER A 38 -13.87 -2.85 -13.93
N ARG A 39 -14.70 -3.24 -12.96
CA ARG A 39 -16.15 -3.01 -12.96
C ARG A 39 -16.55 -1.72 -12.23
N CYS A 40 -15.61 -1.07 -11.55
CA CYS A 40 -15.89 0.13 -10.78
C CYS A 40 -16.05 1.35 -11.67
N THR A 41 -17.28 1.88 -11.73
CA THR A 41 -17.57 3.17 -12.38
C THR A 41 -17.37 4.36 -11.46
N ARG A 42 -17.07 4.13 -10.17
CA ARG A 42 -16.78 5.19 -9.19
C ARG A 42 -15.32 5.62 -9.31
N ILE A 43 -15.10 6.83 -9.81
CA ILE A 43 -13.79 7.45 -9.91
C ILE A 43 -13.27 7.83 -8.51
N CYS A 44 -12.64 6.88 -7.81
CA CYS A 44 -12.00 7.12 -6.52
C CYS A 44 -10.52 7.54 -6.65
N CYS A 45 -9.98 7.57 -7.87
CA CYS A 45 -8.59 7.89 -8.15
C CYS A 45 -8.55 9.10 -9.08
N ARG A 46 -8.99 10.27 -8.58
CA ARG A 46 -8.97 11.49 -9.37
C ARG A 46 -7.58 12.12 -9.38
N PRO A 47 -7.21 12.84 -10.46
CA PRO A 47 -5.96 13.61 -10.57
C PRO A 47 -5.51 14.32 -9.30
N HIS A 48 -6.40 15.12 -8.71
CA HIS A 48 -6.08 15.93 -7.53
C HIS A 48 -5.72 15.10 -6.29
N MET A 49 -6.15 13.84 -6.22
CA MET A 49 -5.81 12.94 -5.11
C MET A 49 -4.32 12.50 -5.16
N PHE A 50 -3.66 12.75 -6.30
CA PHE A 50 -2.26 12.45 -6.56
C PHE A 50 -1.36 13.69 -6.59
N GLU A 51 -1.88 14.89 -6.38
CA GLU A 51 -1.09 16.13 -6.41
C GLU A 51 0.10 16.07 -5.43
N ASP A 52 -0.13 15.64 -4.18
CA ASP A 52 0.95 15.48 -3.19
C ASP A 52 2.06 14.52 -3.66
N ILE A 53 1.69 13.49 -4.44
CA ILE A 53 2.60 12.47 -4.96
C ILE A 53 3.42 13.05 -6.10
N LEU A 54 2.76 13.76 -7.02
CA LEU A 54 3.40 14.43 -8.14
C LEU A 54 4.34 15.55 -7.69
N SER A 55 4.06 16.17 -6.55
CA SER A 55 4.93 17.19 -5.94
C SER A 55 6.11 16.63 -5.15
N SER A 56 6.21 15.30 -4.98
CA SER A 56 7.26 14.69 -4.16
C SER A 56 8.44 14.26 -5.03
N ASP A 57 9.56 14.99 -4.98
CA ASP A 57 10.81 14.65 -5.68
C ASP A 57 11.26 13.21 -5.38
N TRP A 58 11.10 12.78 -4.13
CA TRP A 58 11.48 11.44 -3.70
C TRP A 58 10.62 10.34 -4.35
N LEU A 59 9.32 10.56 -4.50
CA LEU A 59 8.46 9.62 -5.22
C LEU A 59 8.62 9.70 -6.73
N CYS A 60 8.96 10.87 -7.28
CA CYS A 60 9.30 10.98 -8.70
C CYS A 60 10.54 10.14 -9.02
N ASP A 61 11.58 10.19 -8.19
CA ASP A 61 12.78 9.35 -8.31
C ASP A 61 12.41 7.85 -8.22
N ILE A 62 11.53 7.48 -7.29
CA ILE A 62 11.06 6.09 -7.16
C ILE A 62 10.25 5.68 -8.38
N GLY A 63 9.34 6.53 -8.84
CA GLY A 63 8.50 6.27 -10.00
C GLY A 63 9.33 6.03 -11.25
N GLU A 64 10.35 6.85 -11.48
CA GLU A 64 11.29 6.67 -12.58
C GLU A 64 12.12 5.38 -12.44
N LYS A 65 12.59 5.04 -11.24
CA LYS A 65 13.33 3.79 -11.01
C LYS A 65 12.46 2.55 -11.16
N ALA A 66 11.23 2.61 -10.66
CA ALA A 66 10.29 1.50 -10.62
C ALA A 66 9.66 1.24 -11.99
N TYR A 67 9.32 2.32 -12.70
CA TYR A 67 8.52 2.35 -13.91
C TYR A 67 9.20 3.12 -15.04
N GLY A 68 10.52 3.25 -15.04
CA GLY A 68 11.33 3.79 -16.14
C GLY A 68 11.08 5.26 -16.56
N PRO A 69 11.73 5.71 -17.65
CA PRO A 69 11.69 7.10 -18.14
C PRO A 69 10.30 7.59 -18.55
N TRP A 70 9.39 6.65 -18.85
CA TRP A 70 8.02 6.91 -19.25
C TRP A 70 7.17 7.50 -18.11
N TRP A 71 7.60 7.32 -16.86
CA TRP A 71 7.06 8.01 -15.69
C TRP A 71 7.18 9.53 -15.79
N GLN A 72 8.35 10.04 -16.24
CA GLN A 72 8.63 11.48 -16.33
C GLN A 72 7.96 12.17 -17.53
N THR A 73 7.81 11.45 -18.65
CA THR A 73 7.33 12.05 -19.91
C THR A 73 5.88 12.52 -19.83
N ARG A 74 5.07 11.95 -18.92
CA ARG A 74 3.67 12.35 -18.72
C ARG A 74 3.47 13.35 -17.59
N THR A 75 4.22 13.26 -16.49
CA THR A 75 4.16 14.23 -15.39
C THR A 75 4.56 15.64 -15.84
N GLN A 76 5.48 15.78 -16.80
CA GLN A 76 5.85 17.08 -17.40
C GLN A 76 4.83 17.63 -18.41
N ALA A 77 3.97 16.77 -18.97
CA ALA A 77 2.99 17.14 -19.99
C ALA A 77 1.59 17.43 -19.40
N ASN A 78 1.47 17.60 -18.07
CA ASN A 78 0.19 17.68 -17.35
C ASN A 78 -0.75 16.48 -17.62
N THR A 79 -0.21 15.40 -18.18
CA THR A 79 -0.94 14.19 -18.49
C THR A 79 -0.71 13.25 -17.32
N LEU A 80 -1.80 12.75 -16.78
CA LEU A 80 -1.78 11.95 -15.58
C LEU A 80 -0.91 10.69 -15.78
N CYS A 81 -0.42 10.13 -14.67
CA CYS A 81 0.27 8.84 -14.63
C CYS A 81 -0.35 7.85 -15.64
N PRO A 82 0.39 6.95 -16.31
CA PRO A 82 -0.22 5.97 -17.23
C PRO A 82 -1.36 5.13 -16.64
N ALA A 83 -1.39 4.98 -15.31
CA ALA A 83 -2.48 4.36 -14.58
C ALA A 83 -3.63 5.34 -14.29
N LEU A 84 -3.68 6.52 -14.90
CA LEU A 84 -4.66 7.59 -14.74
C LEU A 84 -4.93 8.25 -16.10
N ASP A 85 -6.18 8.34 -16.51
CA ASP A 85 -6.66 9.23 -17.57
C ASP A 85 -7.50 10.36 -16.95
N GLU A 86 -8.13 11.13 -17.83
CA GLU A 86 -9.02 12.25 -17.50
C GLU A 86 -10.19 11.81 -16.58
N ASP A 87 -10.59 10.54 -16.69
CA ASP A 87 -11.65 9.90 -15.91
C ASP A 87 -11.12 9.12 -14.69
N GLY A 88 -9.82 9.17 -14.42
CA GLY A 88 -9.17 8.56 -13.26
C GLY A 88 -8.44 7.26 -13.60
N CYS A 89 -8.37 6.32 -12.65
CA CYS A 89 -7.40 5.22 -12.76
C CYS A 89 -7.72 4.23 -13.89
N ILE A 90 -6.79 4.06 -14.83
CA ILE A 90 -6.87 3.06 -15.91
C ILE A 90 -6.49 1.70 -15.34
N LEU A 91 -7.45 1.05 -14.67
CA LEU A 91 -7.23 -0.17 -13.88
C LEU A 91 -6.85 -1.41 -14.72
N ALA A 92 -7.03 -1.35 -16.05
CA ALA A 92 -6.47 -2.33 -16.98
C ALA A 92 -4.93 -2.40 -16.92
N VAL A 93 -4.27 -1.30 -16.54
CA VAL A 93 -2.82 -1.17 -16.38
C VAL A 93 -2.38 -1.54 -14.94
N GLY A 94 -3.33 -1.67 -14.02
CA GLY A 94 -3.08 -1.93 -12.60
C GLY A 94 -3.34 -0.71 -11.74
N LYS A 95 -2.99 -0.81 -10.46
CA LYS A 95 -3.15 0.28 -9.52
C LYS A 95 -1.96 1.22 -9.62
N HIS A 96 -2.21 2.52 -9.60
CA HIS A 96 -1.13 3.50 -9.55
C HIS A 96 -0.25 3.26 -8.30
N PRO A 97 1.10 3.18 -8.43
CA PRO A 97 2.02 3.23 -7.28
C PRO A 97 1.65 4.39 -6.37
N PHE A 98 1.77 4.28 -5.06
CA PHE A 98 1.45 5.38 -4.13
C PHE A 98 -0.04 5.75 -3.97
N CYS A 99 -1.00 5.10 -4.63
CA CYS A 99 -2.42 5.42 -4.45
C CYS A 99 -2.91 5.11 -3.01
N ARG A 100 -3.01 6.16 -2.19
CA ARG A 100 -3.34 6.12 -0.74
C ARG A 100 -4.75 5.63 -0.41
N TYR A 101 -5.65 5.59 -1.40
CA TYR A 101 -7.04 5.16 -1.23
C TYR A 101 -7.18 3.72 -1.73
N PHE A 102 -6.84 2.77 -0.86
CA PHE A 102 -6.76 1.36 -1.24
C PHE A 102 -8.08 0.58 -1.13
N SER A 103 -9.06 1.08 -0.38
CA SER A 103 -10.25 0.28 -0.06
C SER A 103 -11.49 1.17 -0.14
N CYS A 104 -12.08 1.30 -1.32
CA CYS A 104 -13.42 1.87 -1.45
C CYS A 104 -14.47 0.80 -1.16
N ASP A 105 -15.68 1.19 -0.76
CA ASP A 105 -16.74 0.23 -0.38
C ASP A 105 -17.01 -0.81 -1.47
N MET A 106 -16.86 -0.45 -2.75
CA MET A 106 -17.03 -1.40 -3.85
C MET A 106 -15.96 -2.51 -3.85
N LEU A 107 -14.70 -2.18 -3.54
CA LEU A 107 -13.66 -3.21 -3.42
C LEU A 107 -13.92 -4.09 -2.20
N LEU A 108 -14.35 -3.49 -1.08
CA LEU A 108 -14.73 -4.24 0.12
C LEU A 108 -15.92 -5.18 -0.13
N ASP A 109 -16.91 -4.75 -0.93
CA ASP A 109 -18.06 -5.54 -1.31
C ASP A 109 -17.69 -6.68 -2.27
N ALA A 110 -16.71 -6.44 -3.16
CA ALA A 110 -16.28 -7.41 -4.14
C ALA A 110 -15.31 -8.48 -3.60
N SER A 111 -14.73 -8.29 -2.41
CA SER A 111 -13.87 -9.31 -1.80
C SER A 111 -14.65 -10.62 -1.59
N PRO A 112 -14.13 -11.77 -2.05
CA PRO A 112 -14.87 -13.03 -2.15
C PRO A 112 -15.18 -13.66 -0.80
N ASP A 113 -14.34 -13.44 0.20
CA ASP A 113 -14.49 -13.98 1.55
C ASP A 113 -13.87 -13.04 2.60
N GLY A 114 -14.07 -13.37 3.88
CA GLY A 114 -13.52 -12.60 5.00
C GLY A 114 -11.99 -12.55 5.05
N PRO A 115 -11.27 -13.68 4.94
CA PRO A 115 -9.82 -13.70 4.92
C PRO A 115 -9.21 -12.83 3.81
N THR A 116 -9.79 -12.86 2.62
CA THR A 116 -9.33 -12.06 1.47
C THR A 116 -9.59 -10.58 1.72
N LEU A 117 -10.77 -10.22 2.23
CA LEU A 117 -11.05 -8.84 2.66
C LEU A 117 -10.03 -8.32 3.70
N ILE A 118 -9.59 -9.17 4.64
CA ILE A 118 -8.53 -8.79 5.59
C ILE A 118 -7.19 -8.62 4.90
N ALA A 119 -6.79 -9.54 4.03
CA ALA A 119 -5.53 -9.43 3.28
C ALA A 119 -5.49 -8.15 2.43
N ASP A 120 -6.62 -7.81 1.83
CA ASP A 120 -6.86 -6.60 1.04
C ASP A 120 -6.65 -5.32 1.87
N LEU A 121 -7.32 -5.23 3.02
CA LEU A 121 -7.18 -4.13 3.98
C LEU A 121 -5.78 -4.05 4.60
N PHE A 122 -5.16 -5.20 4.81
CA PHE A 122 -3.81 -5.27 5.37
C PHE A 122 -2.78 -4.76 4.38
N LEU A 123 -2.84 -5.23 3.13
CA LEU A 123 -2.01 -4.79 2.00
C LEU A 123 -2.14 -3.27 1.79
N SER A 124 -3.38 -2.79 1.82
CA SER A 124 -3.75 -1.37 1.79
C SER A 124 -3.03 -0.53 2.86
N GLY A 125 -3.00 -1.04 4.09
CA GLY A 125 -2.36 -0.35 5.20
C GLY A 125 -0.85 -0.20 5.05
N ILE A 126 -0.18 -1.07 4.26
CA ILE A 126 1.30 -1.15 4.23
C ILE A 126 1.87 0.14 3.70
N LEU A 127 1.41 0.57 2.53
CA LEU A 127 1.89 1.80 1.91
C LEU A 127 1.43 3.03 2.68
N ILE A 128 0.22 3.02 3.25
CA ILE A 128 -0.24 4.13 4.10
C ILE A 128 0.69 4.35 5.28
N GLN A 129 1.11 3.26 5.96
CA GLN A 129 2.00 3.37 7.11
C GLN A 129 3.41 3.79 6.69
N VAL A 130 3.97 3.21 5.63
CA VAL A 130 5.30 3.59 5.16
C VAL A 130 5.31 5.05 4.73
N CYS A 131 4.23 5.54 4.10
CA CYS A 131 4.06 6.95 3.75
C CYS A 131 3.82 7.87 4.95
N ARG A 132 3.45 7.36 6.13
CA ARG A 132 3.11 8.13 7.34
C ARG A 132 4.13 7.88 8.45
N ILE A 133 5.23 8.62 8.39
CA ILE A 133 6.40 8.33 9.22
C ILE A 133 6.34 9.03 10.58
N LYS A 134 5.74 10.23 10.68
CA LYS A 134 5.57 10.91 11.98
C LYS A 134 4.54 12.04 11.97
N LYS A 135 3.62 12.09 12.96
CA LYS A 135 2.72 13.23 13.27
C LYS A 135 2.14 13.98 12.05
N GLY A 136 1.71 13.26 11.01
CA GLY A 136 1.13 13.86 9.80
C GLY A 136 2.14 14.28 8.72
N ALA A 137 3.45 14.27 8.99
CA ALA A 137 4.47 14.40 7.95
C ALA A 137 4.46 13.13 7.10
N SER A 138 4.11 13.30 5.84
CA SER A 138 4.18 12.24 4.85
C SER A 138 5.59 12.17 4.26
N LEU A 139 6.06 10.99 3.85
CA LEU A 139 7.24 10.85 2.97
C LEU A 139 7.19 11.82 1.80
N LEU A 140 5.96 12.07 1.32
CA LEU A 140 5.64 13.01 0.25
C LEU A 140 6.08 14.45 0.52
N GLN A 141 6.18 14.82 1.79
CA GLN A 141 6.33 16.21 2.24
C GLN A 141 7.69 16.48 2.90
N ILE A 142 8.56 15.49 3.03
CA ILE A 142 9.88 15.67 3.63
C ILE A 142 10.82 16.26 2.56
N PRO A 143 11.39 17.46 2.76
CA PRO A 143 12.39 17.99 1.85
C PRO A 143 13.62 17.08 1.78
N ARG A 144 14.26 16.97 0.60
CA ARG A 144 15.44 16.11 0.39
C ARG A 144 16.56 16.32 1.42
N HIS A 145 16.78 17.56 1.85
CA HIS A 145 17.80 17.91 2.84
C HIS A 145 17.47 17.42 4.27
N ASP A 146 16.20 17.15 4.57
CA ASP A 146 15.73 16.66 5.87
C ASP A 146 15.61 15.14 5.94
N PHE A 147 15.74 14.41 4.83
CA PHE A 147 15.57 12.95 4.78
C PHE A 147 16.45 12.19 5.78
N ALA A 148 17.71 12.63 5.95
CA ALA A 148 18.63 12.01 6.90
C ALA A 148 18.10 12.05 8.34
N ARG A 149 17.32 13.08 8.71
CA ARG A 149 16.69 13.21 10.02
C ARG A 149 15.61 12.14 10.26
N TYR A 150 14.97 11.69 9.19
CA TYR A 150 13.89 10.70 9.22
C TYR A 150 14.35 9.31 8.80
N ALA A 151 15.59 9.13 8.36
CA ALA A 151 16.12 7.87 7.80
C ALA A 151 15.82 6.65 8.69
N ARG A 152 15.99 6.77 10.02
CA ARG A 152 15.67 5.69 10.97
C ARG A 152 14.18 5.38 11.09
N ASP A 153 13.33 6.41 11.04
CA ASP A 153 11.88 6.22 11.11
C ASP A 153 11.36 5.59 9.80
N ILE A 154 11.91 6.02 8.65
CA ILE A 154 11.68 5.42 7.33
C ILE A 154 12.12 3.96 7.32
N ASP A 155 13.34 3.68 7.77
CA ASP A 155 13.93 2.35 7.86
C ASP A 155 13.07 1.40 8.70
N ALA A 156 12.63 1.85 9.87
CA ALA A 156 11.75 1.09 10.74
C ALA A 156 10.38 0.84 10.08
N ALA A 157 9.83 1.82 9.35
CA ALA A 157 8.57 1.66 8.64
C ALA A 157 8.69 0.67 7.46
N LEU A 158 9.77 0.76 6.67
CA LEU A 158 10.08 -0.17 5.59
C LEU A 158 10.29 -1.58 6.10
N THR A 159 11.07 -1.76 7.17
CA THR A 159 11.33 -3.08 7.77
C THR A 159 10.03 -3.75 8.23
N ARG A 160 9.10 -2.97 8.81
CA ARG A 160 7.75 -3.46 9.13
C ARG A 160 6.98 -3.82 7.86
N GLY A 161 6.91 -2.91 6.89
CA GLY A 161 6.20 -3.15 5.63
C GLY A 161 6.71 -4.39 4.88
N GLU A 162 8.02 -4.63 4.86
CA GLU A 162 8.68 -5.80 4.28
C GLU A 162 8.32 -7.11 4.99
N THR A 163 8.14 -7.06 6.31
CA THR A 163 7.69 -8.22 7.10
C THR A 163 6.22 -8.51 6.82
N GLU A 164 5.40 -7.46 6.75
CA GLU A 164 3.96 -7.56 6.53
C GLU A 164 3.63 -8.02 5.11
N ILE A 165 4.32 -7.52 4.09
CA ILE A 165 4.08 -7.93 2.70
C ILE A 165 4.40 -9.42 2.48
N ARG A 166 5.39 -9.98 3.20
CA ARG A 166 5.66 -11.43 3.17
C ARG A 166 4.47 -12.25 3.66
N LEU A 167 3.67 -11.69 4.57
CA LEU A 167 2.45 -12.33 5.06
C LEU A 167 1.36 -12.33 4.00
N CYS A 168 1.20 -11.23 3.24
CA CYS A 168 0.30 -11.17 2.08
C CYS A 168 0.73 -12.11 0.94
N GLU A 169 2.03 -12.21 0.70
CA GLU A 169 2.61 -13.14 -0.28
C GLU A 169 2.37 -14.59 0.12
N ALA A 170 2.55 -14.92 1.40
CA ALA A 170 2.22 -16.24 1.92
C ALA A 170 0.73 -16.54 1.73
N PHE A 171 -0.14 -15.61 2.16
CA PHE A 171 -1.59 -15.73 2.00
C PHE A 171 -2.01 -15.98 0.55
N SER A 172 -1.41 -15.25 -0.41
CA SER A 172 -1.73 -15.36 -1.83
C SER A 172 -1.32 -16.70 -2.45
N ARG A 173 -0.33 -17.40 -1.86
CA ARG A 173 0.10 -18.74 -2.30
C ARG A 173 -0.62 -19.89 -1.57
N THR A 174 -1.30 -19.60 -0.46
CA THR A 174 -1.99 -20.60 0.35
C THR A 174 -3.33 -20.98 -0.28
N ALA A 175 -3.47 -22.27 -0.61
CA ALA A 175 -4.71 -22.86 -1.10
C ALA A 175 -5.63 -23.38 0.01
N ASP A 176 -5.09 -23.81 1.16
CA ASP A 176 -5.88 -24.31 2.30
C ASP A 176 -6.67 -23.16 2.97
N PRO A 177 -8.01 -23.23 3.03
CA PRO A 177 -8.84 -22.22 3.68
C PRO A 177 -8.50 -21.98 5.15
N ASN A 178 -8.13 -23.02 5.91
CA ASN A 178 -7.79 -22.88 7.33
C ASN A 178 -6.48 -22.11 7.52
N ASP A 179 -5.48 -22.36 6.67
CA ASP A 179 -4.24 -21.61 6.68
C ASP A 179 -4.44 -20.15 6.25
N ARG A 180 -5.30 -19.91 5.26
CA ARG A 180 -5.68 -18.54 4.85
C ARG A 180 -6.32 -17.79 6.01
N GLU A 181 -7.24 -18.41 6.73
CA GLU A 181 -7.87 -17.83 7.92
C GLU A 181 -6.83 -17.52 9.01
N ARG A 182 -5.93 -18.46 9.34
CA ARG A 182 -4.85 -18.24 10.31
C ARG A 182 -3.96 -17.05 9.92
N LEU A 183 -3.59 -16.94 8.65
CA LEU A 183 -2.79 -15.83 8.14
C LEU A 183 -3.54 -14.51 8.22
N ALA A 184 -4.83 -14.49 7.88
CA ALA A 184 -5.67 -13.30 8.02
C ALA A 184 -5.80 -12.84 9.48
N LEU A 185 -6.03 -13.76 10.42
CA LEU A 185 -6.07 -13.42 11.85
C LEU A 185 -4.74 -12.84 12.35
N ARG A 186 -3.62 -13.37 11.88
CA ARG A 186 -2.30 -12.80 12.16
C ARG A 186 -2.13 -11.40 11.57
N MET A 187 -2.69 -11.12 10.39
CA MET A 187 -2.72 -9.77 9.81
C MET A 187 -3.52 -8.81 10.69
N VAL A 188 -4.70 -9.21 11.17
CA VAL A 188 -5.50 -8.41 12.12
C VAL A 188 -4.71 -8.12 13.39
N ALA A 189 -4.06 -9.13 13.97
CA ALA A 189 -3.27 -8.96 15.19
C ALA A 189 -2.09 -7.98 15.00
N LEU A 190 -1.45 -7.98 13.83
CA LEU A 190 -0.40 -7.02 13.51
C LEU A 190 -0.93 -5.61 13.27
N ARG A 191 -2.15 -5.48 12.75
CA ARG A 191 -2.76 -4.20 12.37
C ARG A 191 -4.26 -4.13 12.65
N PRO A 192 -4.64 -4.01 13.93
CA PRO A 192 -6.06 -3.86 14.27
C PRO A 192 -6.65 -2.58 13.66
N ALA A 193 -5.85 -1.51 13.58
CA ALA A 193 -6.28 -0.23 13.00
C ALA A 193 -6.55 -0.27 11.49
N ALA A 194 -6.15 -1.32 10.77
CA ALA A 194 -6.49 -1.49 9.36
C ALA A 194 -7.96 -1.91 9.17
N ILE A 195 -8.59 -2.48 10.21
CA ILE A 195 -9.98 -2.90 10.18
C ILE A 195 -10.87 -1.70 10.57
N THR A 196 -11.37 -1.01 9.55
CA THR A 196 -12.29 0.12 9.74
C THR A 196 -13.69 -0.37 10.17
N PRO A 197 -14.55 0.49 10.75
CA PRO A 197 -15.93 0.09 11.04
C PRO A 197 -16.70 -0.44 9.82
N SER A 198 -16.47 0.13 8.63
CA SER A 198 -17.05 -0.39 7.38
C SER A 198 -16.56 -1.81 7.09
N ALA A 199 -15.24 -2.05 7.22
CA ALA A 199 -14.66 -3.38 7.10
C ALA A 199 -15.21 -4.37 8.13
N THR A 200 -15.35 -3.97 9.39
CA THR A 200 -15.95 -4.80 10.45
C THR A 200 -17.38 -5.22 10.08
N ALA A 201 -18.21 -4.29 9.61
CA ALA A 201 -19.56 -4.60 9.16
C ALA A 201 -19.58 -5.56 7.95
N GLN A 202 -18.58 -5.47 7.07
CA GLN A 202 -18.46 -6.35 5.91
C GLN A 202 -17.95 -7.75 6.29
N LEU A 203 -17.02 -7.86 7.23
CA LEU A 203 -16.58 -9.13 7.81
C LEU A 203 -17.75 -9.83 8.55
N ALA A 204 -18.56 -9.04 9.26
CA ALA A 204 -19.75 -9.51 9.95
C ALA A 204 -20.74 -10.20 9.02
N LYS A 205 -21.08 -9.54 7.90
CA LYS A 205 -21.99 -10.07 6.88
C LYS A 205 -21.49 -11.39 6.28
N ARG A 206 -20.17 -11.62 6.28
CA ARG A 206 -19.52 -12.81 5.73
C ARG A 206 -19.36 -13.94 6.76
N GLY A 207 -19.90 -13.78 7.97
CA GLY A 207 -19.73 -14.75 9.06
C GLY A 207 -18.28 -14.82 9.56
N PHE A 208 -17.43 -13.87 9.19
CA PHE A 208 -16.03 -13.82 9.62
C PHE A 208 -15.94 -13.08 10.95
N PHE A 209 -16.38 -13.76 12.00
CA PHE A 209 -16.14 -13.35 13.38
C PHE A 209 -15.45 -14.49 14.11
N SER A 210 -14.12 -14.45 14.15
CA SER A 210 -13.44 -15.11 15.26
C SER A 210 -13.66 -14.22 16.49
N ALA A 211 -13.83 -14.84 17.67
CA ALA A 211 -13.88 -14.13 18.94
C ALA A 211 -12.62 -13.28 19.22
N GLU A 212 -11.59 -13.38 18.38
CA GLU A 212 -10.32 -12.66 18.48
C GLU A 212 -10.34 -11.28 17.80
N ILE A 213 -11.25 -11.02 16.85
CA ILE A 213 -11.36 -9.69 16.20
C ILE A 213 -11.90 -8.62 17.16
N ASN A 214 -12.64 -9.03 18.19
CA ASN A 214 -13.26 -8.13 19.19
C ASN A 214 -12.49 -8.03 20.51
N ARG A 215 -11.26 -8.57 20.60
CA ARG A 215 -10.38 -8.43 21.77
C ARG A 215 -9.37 -7.31 21.59
#